data_AF-A0A1G6PN68-F1
#
_entry.id   AF-A0A1G6PN68-F1
#
_cell.length_a   1.000
_cell.length_b   1.000
_cell.length_c   1.000
_cell.angle_alpha   90.00
_cell.angle_beta   90.00
_cell.angle_gamma   90.00
#
_symmetry.space_group_name_H-M   'P 1'
#
loop_
_entity.id
_entity.type
_entity.pdbx_description
1 polymer ?
#
loop_
_entity_poly.entity_id
_entity_poly.type
_entity_poly.pdbx_seq_one_letter_code
_entity_poly.pdbx_strand_id
1 'polypeptide(L)'
;MPEDRTDELRGEIVALETALAAAFGEIAVLRAAAEGSGAEGAIAAMEDMAQQLEASVLRGVVGAEEAGRPRAAAGFERRMELIVHALRNAIAFRAG
;
A
#
# COMPACT_ATOMS: atom_id res chain seq x y z
N MET A 1 18.59 -16.00 17.09
CA MET A 1 18.40 -17.10 16.11
C MET A 1 18.00 -16.50 14.76
N PRO A 2 18.17 -17.20 13.63
CA PRO A 2 17.72 -16.72 12.31
C PRO A 2 16.21 -16.42 12.24
N GLU A 3 15.43 -17.10 13.07
CA GLU A 3 13.98 -16.93 13.22
C GLU A 3 13.64 -15.58 13.87
N ASP A 4 14.31 -15.18 14.96
CA ASP A 4 14.08 -13.89 15.63
C ASP A 4 14.28 -12.69 14.68
N ARG A 5 15.35 -12.73 13.86
CA ARG A 5 15.62 -11.67 12.88
C ARG A 5 14.60 -11.64 11.76
N THR A 6 14.02 -12.79 11.42
CA THR A 6 12.96 -12.88 10.39
C THR A 6 11.64 -12.31 10.93
N ASP A 7 11.33 -12.55 12.20
CA ASP A 7 10.14 -12.02 12.86
C ASP A 7 10.26 -10.51 13.14
N GLU A 8 11.43 -10.01 13.54
CA GLU A 8 11.71 -8.57 13.64
C GLU A 8 11.51 -7.86 12.30
N LEU A 9 12.14 -8.38 11.23
CA LEU A 9 11.97 -7.83 9.88
C LEU A 9 10.51 -7.86 9.43
N ARG A 10 9.76 -8.92 9.77
CA ARG A 10 8.32 -9.00 9.47
C ARG A 10 7.54 -7.93 10.23
N GLY A 11 7.85 -7.70 11.50
CA GLY A 11 7.26 -6.62 12.30
C GLY A 11 7.54 -5.23 11.72
N GLU A 12 8.78 -4.97 11.32
CA GLU A 12 9.18 -3.71 10.66
C GLU A 12 8.43 -3.48 9.34
N ILE A 13 8.24 -4.53 8.55
CA ILE A 13 7.48 -4.45 7.30
C ILE A 13 6.01 -4.10 7.58
N VAL A 14 5.36 -4.78 8.52
CA VAL A 14 3.95 -4.49 8.87
C VAL A 14 3.80 -3.05 9.39
N ALA A 15 4.75 -2.55 10.18
CA ALA A 15 4.77 -1.17 10.62
C ALA A 15 4.90 -0.18 9.45
N LEU A 16 5.79 -0.47 8.48
CA LEU A 16 5.95 0.34 7.26
C LEU A 16 4.70 0.32 6.38
N GLU A 17 4.06 -0.83 6.21
CA GLU A 17 2.81 -0.97 5.45
C GLU A 17 1.68 -0.14 6.09
N THR A 18 1.60 -0.16 7.42
CA THR A 18 0.62 0.63 8.19
C THR A 18 0.88 2.13 8.07
N ALA A 19 2.13 2.57 8.21
CA ALA A 19 2.51 3.97 8.05
C ALA A 19 2.23 4.48 6.63
N LEU A 20 2.46 3.64 5.62
CA LEU A 20 2.18 3.97 4.22
C LEU A 20 0.68 4.15 3.97
N ALA A 21 -0.15 3.23 4.50
CA ALA A 21 -1.60 3.35 4.40
C ALA A 21 -2.14 4.63 5.08
N ALA A 22 -1.59 4.98 6.26
CA ALA A 22 -1.94 6.21 6.96
C ALA A 22 -1.57 7.46 6.15
N ALA A 23 -0.34 7.52 5.61
CA ALA A 23 0.12 8.62 4.79
C ALA A 23 -0.75 8.82 3.53
N PHE A 24 -1.17 7.73 2.87
CA PHE A 24 -2.09 7.82 1.74
C PHE A 24 -3.46 8.36 2.14
N GLY A 25 -3.99 7.95 3.29
CA GLY A 25 -5.23 8.51 3.83
C GLY A 25 -5.14 10.02 4.07
N GLU A 26 -4.03 10.51 4.63
CA GLU A 26 -3.80 11.93 4.84
C GLU A 26 -3.70 12.71 3.52
N ILE A 27 -2.95 12.18 2.54
CA ILE A 27 -2.82 12.79 1.20
C ILE A 27 -4.17 12.90 0.50
N ALA A 28 -5.02 11.86 0.61
CA ALA A 28 -6.34 11.89 0.00
C ALA A 28 -7.24 12.97 0.59
N VAL A 29 -7.22 13.11 1.92
CA VAL A 29 -7.95 14.17 2.63
C VAL A 29 -7.46 15.55 2.21
N LEU A 30 -6.15 15.73 2.11
CA LEU A 30 -5.56 17.00 1.65
C LEU A 30 -5.96 17.33 0.22
N ARG A 31 -5.95 16.35 -0.70
CA ARG A 31 -6.40 16.54 -2.09
C ARG A 31 -7.87 16.92 -2.16
N ALA A 32 -8.73 16.21 -1.43
CA ALA A 32 -10.15 16.50 -1.44
C ALA A 32 -10.50 17.85 -0.80
N ALA A 33 -9.74 18.28 0.21
CA ALA A 33 -9.84 19.62 0.77
C ALA A 33 -9.42 20.69 -0.25
N ALA A 34 -8.34 20.43 -1.01
CA ALA A 34 -7.86 21.35 -2.05
C ALA A 34 -8.83 21.45 -3.24
N GLU A 35 -9.50 20.36 -3.60
CA GLU A 35 -10.47 20.29 -4.70
C GLU A 35 -11.89 20.73 -4.29
N GLY A 36 -12.14 20.95 -2.99
CA GLY A 36 -13.46 21.33 -2.46
C GLY A 36 -14.51 20.22 -2.50
N SER A 37 -14.07 18.97 -2.69
CA SER A 37 -14.92 17.80 -2.96
C SER A 37 -15.34 17.01 -1.71
N GLY A 38 -14.86 17.40 -0.52
CA GLY A 38 -15.26 16.79 0.75
C GLY A 38 -14.88 15.30 0.86
N ALA A 39 -15.66 14.51 1.61
CA ALA A 39 -15.34 13.12 1.90
C ALA A 39 -15.36 12.20 0.65
N GLU A 40 -16.27 12.43 -0.29
CA GLU A 40 -16.38 11.61 -1.51
C GLU A 40 -15.15 11.75 -2.40
N GLY A 41 -14.64 12.98 -2.59
CA GLY A 41 -13.40 13.16 -3.35
C GLY A 41 -12.16 12.61 -2.62
N ALA A 42 -12.18 12.54 -1.29
CA ALA A 42 -11.12 11.88 -0.54
C ALA A 42 -11.11 10.37 -0.81
N ILE A 43 -12.29 9.74 -0.81
CA ILE A 43 -12.41 8.32 -1.11
C ILE A 43 -11.95 8.03 -2.55
N ALA A 44 -12.41 8.80 -3.54
CA ALA A 44 -11.98 8.66 -4.93
C ALA A 44 -10.45 8.83 -5.09
N ALA A 45 -9.86 9.82 -4.40
CA ALA A 45 -8.42 10.00 -4.40
C ALA A 45 -7.66 8.82 -3.75
N MET A 46 -8.20 8.22 -2.69
CA MET A 46 -7.63 7.00 -2.09
C MET A 46 -7.67 5.82 -3.06
N GLU A 47 -8.77 5.65 -3.81
CA GLU A 47 -8.91 4.59 -4.82
C GLU A 47 -7.93 4.76 -5.99
N ASP A 48 -7.79 5.98 -6.51
CA ASP A 48 -6.81 6.31 -7.55
C ASP A 48 -5.38 6.01 -7.09
N MET A 49 -5.03 6.40 -5.85
CA MET A 49 -3.72 6.11 -5.29
C MET A 49 -3.48 4.62 -5.10
N ALA A 50 -4.49 3.85 -4.71
CA ALA A 50 -4.40 2.40 -4.62
C ALA A 50 -4.13 1.75 -5.98
N GLN A 51 -4.82 2.19 -7.04
CA GLN A 51 -4.57 1.71 -8.41
C GLN A 51 -3.18 2.08 -8.93
N GLN A 52 -2.72 3.30 -8.65
CA GLN A 52 -1.38 3.74 -9.05
C GLN A 52 -0.29 2.93 -8.36
N LEU A 53 -0.49 2.61 -7.06
CA LEU A 53 0.42 1.77 -6.30
C LEU A 53 0.47 0.35 -6.90
N GLU A 54 -0.69 -0.26 -7.14
CA GLU A 54 -0.81 -1.57 -7.78
C GLU A 54 -0.07 -1.62 -9.13
N ALA A 55 -0.26 -0.60 -9.97
CA ALA A 55 0.40 -0.50 -11.27
C ALA A 55 1.93 -0.29 -11.16
N SER A 56 2.40 0.55 -10.22
CA SER A 56 3.83 0.76 -9.98
C SER A 56 4.54 -0.50 -9.51
N VAL A 57 3.81 -1.33 -8.80
CA VAL A 57 4.32 -2.55 -8.21
C VAL A 57 4.34 -3.67 -9.21
N LEU A 58 3.29 -3.86 -10.01
CA LEU A 58 3.32 -4.82 -11.12
C LEU A 58 4.56 -4.59 -12.01
N ARG A 59 4.91 -3.32 -12.27
CA ARG A 59 6.17 -2.98 -12.97
C ARG A 59 7.42 -3.40 -12.20
N GLY A 60 7.43 -3.27 -10.87
CA GLY A 60 8.53 -3.72 -10.01
C GLY A 60 8.67 -5.24 -9.93
N VAL A 61 7.55 -5.98 -9.89
CA VAL A 61 7.51 -7.45 -9.92
C VAL A 61 8.09 -7.94 -11.24
N VAL A 62 7.58 -7.43 -12.37
CA VAL A 62 8.08 -7.78 -13.71
C VAL A 62 9.57 -7.48 -13.82
N GLY A 63 10.04 -6.31 -13.37
CA GLY A 63 11.46 -5.99 -13.37
C GLY A 63 12.32 -6.91 -12.49
N ALA A 64 11.77 -7.42 -11.38
CA ALA A 64 12.47 -8.39 -10.53
C ALA A 64 12.53 -9.79 -11.15
N GLU A 65 11.48 -10.20 -11.87
CA GLU A 65 11.45 -11.44 -12.64
C GLU A 65 12.44 -11.40 -13.81
N GLU A 66 12.45 -10.31 -14.58
CA GLU A 66 13.41 -10.08 -15.67
C GLU A 66 14.87 -10.07 -15.17
N ALA A 67 15.10 -9.61 -13.94
CA ALA A 67 16.40 -9.65 -13.28
C ALA A 67 16.78 -11.03 -12.69
N GLY A 68 15.96 -12.08 -12.91
CA GLY A 68 16.21 -13.43 -12.42
C GLY A 68 16.06 -13.58 -10.90
N ARG A 69 15.22 -12.76 -10.26
CA ARG A 69 14.99 -12.75 -8.80
C ARG A 69 13.56 -13.17 -8.41
N PRO A 70 13.13 -14.40 -8.71
CA PRO A 70 11.73 -14.84 -8.54
C PRO A 70 11.24 -14.85 -7.07
N ARG A 71 12.14 -15.05 -6.10
CA ARG A 71 11.79 -14.94 -4.67
C ARG A 71 11.51 -13.51 -4.24
N ALA A 72 12.16 -12.53 -4.87
CA ALA A 72 11.88 -11.12 -4.61
C ALA A 72 10.52 -10.73 -5.20
N ALA A 73 10.21 -11.19 -6.41
CA ALA A 73 8.91 -10.99 -7.06
C ALA A 73 7.73 -11.53 -6.22
N ALA A 74 7.78 -12.81 -5.80
CA ALA A 74 6.73 -13.41 -4.98
C ALA A 74 6.57 -12.75 -3.59
N GLY A 75 7.69 -12.32 -2.98
CA GLY A 75 7.65 -11.57 -1.74
C GLY A 75 7.03 -10.18 -1.90
N PHE A 76 7.15 -9.59 -3.08
CA PHE A 76 6.61 -8.28 -3.43
C PHE A 76 5.10 -8.36 -3.67
N GLU A 77 4.62 -9.34 -4.43
CA GLU A 77 3.18 -9.59 -4.65
C GLU A 77 2.42 -9.78 -3.34
N ARG A 78 2.93 -10.63 -2.44
CA ARG A 78 2.24 -10.91 -1.17
C ARG A 78 2.17 -9.68 -0.24
N ARG A 79 3.19 -8.82 -0.24
CA ARG A 79 3.16 -7.55 0.53
C ARG A 79 2.17 -6.56 -0.04
N MET A 80 1.90 -6.65 -1.34
CA MET A 80 1.00 -5.74 -2.03
C MET A 80 -0.45 -6.06 -1.80
N GLU A 81 -0.78 -7.34 -1.74
CA GLU A 81 -2.08 -7.77 -1.23
C GLU A 81 -2.33 -7.20 0.16
N LEU A 82 -1.32 -7.19 1.06
CA LEU A 82 -1.45 -6.62 2.40
C LEU A 82 -1.66 -5.10 2.39
N ILE A 83 -0.88 -4.34 1.61
CA ILE A 83 -1.00 -2.88 1.54
C ILE A 83 -2.35 -2.48 0.92
N VAL A 84 -2.76 -3.12 -0.18
CA VAL A 84 -4.06 -2.86 -0.80
C VAL A 84 -5.20 -3.21 0.15
N HIS A 85 -5.07 -4.30 0.91
CA HIS A 85 -6.07 -4.68 1.90
C HIS A 85 -6.14 -3.67 3.05
N ALA A 86 -5.00 -3.20 3.56
CA ALA A 86 -4.94 -2.16 4.59
C ALA A 86 -5.55 -0.84 4.10
N LEU A 87 -5.28 -0.45 2.84
CA LEU A 87 -5.88 0.72 2.20
C LEU A 87 -7.40 0.59 2.08
N ARG A 88 -7.89 -0.56 1.59
CA ARG A 88 -9.34 -0.82 1.48
C ARG A 88 -10.03 -0.77 2.84
N ASN A 89 -9.39 -1.30 3.89
CA ASN A 89 -9.90 -1.24 5.25
C ASN A 89 -9.94 0.20 5.79
N ALA A 90 -8.92 1.01 5.51
CA ALA A 90 -8.90 2.42 5.88
C ALA A 90 -10.00 3.23 5.18
N ILE A 91 -10.29 2.94 3.90
CA ILE A 91 -11.41 3.54 3.16
C ILE A 91 -12.73 3.13 3.81
N ALA A 92 -12.95 1.83 4.04
CA ALA A 92 -14.19 1.31 4.63
C ALA A 92 -14.46 1.90 6.03
N PHE A 93 -13.43 2.02 6.89
CA PHE A 93 -13.57 2.64 8.21
C PHE A 93 -13.99 4.11 8.15
N ARG A 94 -13.58 4.84 7.11
CA ARG A 94 -13.88 6.26 6.95
C ARG A 94 -15.24 6.53 6.28
N ALA A 95 -15.76 5.56 5.53
CA ALA A 95 -17.08 5.63 4.88
C ALA A 95 -18.24 5.19 5.80
N GLY A 96 -17.94 4.52 6.92
CA GLY A 96 -18.91 4.03 7.92
C GLY A 96 -19.23 5.01 9.04
#